data_AF-A0A5C7L9X3-F1
#
_entry.id   AF-A0A5C7L9X3-F1
#
_cell.length_a   1.000
_cell.length_b   1.000
_cell.length_c   1.000
_cell.angle_alpha   90.00
_cell.angle_beta   90.00
_cell.angle_gamma   90.00
#
_symmetry.space_group_name_H-M   'P 1'
#
loop_
_entity.id
_entity.type
_entity.pdbx_description
1 polymer ?
#
loop_
_entity_poly.entity_id
_entity_poly.type
_entity_poly.pdbx_seq_one_letter_code
_entity_poly.pdbx_strand_id
1 'polypeptide(L)'
;MRHWGRGRGSRLALGAALAGVSAMAQAGGSLELWGVKADYELQATYAAAMRVEKPSDGILNAPVSAKLPIPDFLKLPGGINSDDGDRNFKAGSLINNRASLLGEVLFKHDGYGVLLRGDAFYDNVYHRYNDNDSPDTTNKTGRVDEFTRQARHIDGGRARLLDAYAFGTFDLGDAIAVNLRAGQQVVAWGESLFFSGISLAQGPADGSAANVPGADVKSILLPVSQISLTVGLGDDWTLLGQYKLAYKATEVNPVGEYYSVSDVVGPGAQFAYGIKNPFYLDTLSAAHLPNDLLPALQTVAGLLNVPPSSIPSTLPAGLANLPQAQIPTTGQAALGAPKYINVPYAGEIKPSAHGQYGLGVKYQVTQQTEVGLYHLRYHSTLPAPVFSYGGAPLTQAQGAIPAITTTDIGLKSPTSYTIHHFDGIHMTAASFSTTLLGASVAGELVYRDGIEALVDVNAGVLGPIPTPTRARMSQADLNAIYLINPGYFWDGITLVGDVGYIHVNGVDPVSGPDPAVTSTKLSYSKNATAAAMLATMDIRNIFQGWDLSIPLTFQTVINGHSSLLGGFGSLAGRNDRHGSLGVTFTRYQRLSFNLSYNAYFGPADYTDRPLADRDNVSVAIKYGF
;
A
#
# COMPACT_ATOMS: atom_id res chain seq x y z
N MET A 1 35.17 38.74 35.73
CA MET A 1 36.21 37.79 35.27
C MET A 1 35.57 36.80 34.32
N ARG A 2 36.06 36.78 33.06
CA ARG A 2 35.78 35.87 31.93
C ARG A 2 34.32 35.64 31.50
N HIS A 3 33.89 36.48 30.56
CA HIS A 3 32.87 36.22 29.55
C HIS A 3 33.39 35.26 28.46
N TRP A 4 32.53 34.36 27.99
CA TRP A 4 32.47 33.74 26.65
C TRP A 4 30.97 33.48 26.42
N GLY A 5 30.24 34.01 25.44
CA GLY A 5 30.63 34.42 24.09
C GLY A 5 30.23 33.34 23.08
N ARG A 6 28.93 33.12 22.85
CA ARG A 6 28.45 32.34 21.69
C ARG A 6 27.67 33.26 20.75
N GLY A 7 28.31 33.56 19.63
CA GLY A 7 27.82 34.41 18.57
C GLY A 7 26.69 33.77 17.78
N ARG A 8 25.80 34.64 17.29
CA ARG A 8 24.88 34.42 16.18
C ARG A 8 25.70 34.16 14.91
N GLY A 9 25.39 33.10 14.18
CA GLY A 9 25.96 32.89 12.84
C GLY A 9 25.67 31.50 12.28
N SER A 10 24.53 31.36 11.59
CA SER A 10 24.30 30.39 10.49
C SER A 10 22.82 30.35 10.07
N ARG A 11 22.31 31.48 9.56
CA ARG A 11 21.09 31.54 8.73
C ARG A 11 21.44 32.26 7.44
N LEU A 12 22.32 31.66 6.63
CA LEU A 12 22.70 32.11 5.29
C LEU A 12 23.64 31.04 4.68
N ALA A 13 23.08 29.86 4.39
CA ALA A 13 23.75 28.82 3.60
C ALA A 13 22.77 28.00 2.74
N LEU A 14 21.52 28.49 2.57
CA LEU A 14 20.53 27.92 1.64
C LEU A 14 20.31 28.79 0.39
N GLY A 15 21.01 29.92 0.28
CA GLY A 15 20.80 30.93 -0.77
C GLY A 15 21.93 31.09 -1.79
N ALA A 16 23.00 30.29 -1.72
CA ALA A 16 24.20 30.46 -2.57
C ALA A 16 24.44 29.31 -3.57
N ALA A 17 23.61 28.27 -3.59
CA ALA A 17 23.64 27.23 -4.63
C ALA A 17 22.69 27.52 -5.81
N LEU A 18 21.92 28.62 -5.75
CA LEU A 18 20.91 29.01 -6.76
C LEU A 18 21.34 30.18 -7.66
N ALA A 19 22.58 30.67 -7.58
CA ALA A 19 23.01 31.89 -8.27
C ALA A 19 24.09 31.67 -9.37
N GLY A 20 24.35 30.43 -9.79
CA GLY A 20 25.45 30.10 -10.72
C GLY A 20 25.06 29.54 -12.09
N VAL A 21 23.78 29.24 -12.35
CA VAL A 21 23.31 28.72 -13.66
C VAL A 21 22.16 29.58 -14.17
N SER A 22 22.45 30.86 -14.39
CA SER A 22 21.66 31.72 -15.27
C SER A 22 22.19 31.55 -16.70
N ALA A 23 22.01 30.36 -17.27
CA ALA A 23 22.27 30.08 -18.66
C ALA A 23 21.23 29.04 -19.12
N MET A 24 20.15 29.55 -19.72
CA MET A 24 19.13 28.83 -20.49
C MET A 24 18.55 27.56 -19.83
N ALA A 25 17.30 27.67 -19.36
CA ALA A 25 16.44 26.50 -19.17
C ALA A 25 16.28 25.76 -20.50
N GLN A 26 17.12 24.75 -20.73
CA GLN A 26 17.03 23.80 -21.83
C GLN A 26 16.56 22.46 -21.28
N ALA A 27 15.42 22.00 -21.83
CA ALA A 27 14.68 20.75 -21.56
C ALA A 27 15.59 19.54 -21.62
N GLY A 28 16.27 19.27 -20.52
CA GLY A 28 17.44 18.42 -20.52
C GLY A 28 18.53 18.90 -21.48
N GLY A 29 19.70 18.32 -21.34
CA GLY A 29 20.82 18.63 -22.21
C GLY A 29 21.80 17.49 -22.26
N SER A 30 22.68 17.57 -23.24
CA SER A 30 23.82 16.68 -23.33
C SER A 30 25.07 17.54 -23.25
N LEU A 31 25.97 17.17 -22.35
CA LEU A 31 27.29 17.77 -22.25
C LEU A 31 28.34 16.68 -22.44
N GLU A 32 29.39 17.00 -23.18
CA GLU A 32 30.52 16.10 -23.38
C GLU A 32 31.73 16.68 -22.68
N LEU A 33 32.26 15.94 -21.70
CA LEU A 33 33.42 16.33 -20.92
C LEU A 33 34.41 15.17 -20.92
N TRP A 34 35.60 15.39 -21.48
CA TRP A 34 36.69 14.40 -21.50
C TRP A 34 36.30 13.03 -22.08
N GLY A 35 35.47 13.02 -23.14
CA GLY A 35 34.98 11.80 -23.79
C GLY A 35 33.83 11.11 -23.05
N VAL A 36 33.36 11.66 -21.93
CA VAL A 36 32.14 11.22 -21.25
C VAL A 36 30.99 12.09 -21.68
N LYS A 37 29.96 11.47 -22.25
CA LYS A 37 28.69 12.12 -22.55
C LYS A 37 27.78 12.05 -21.33
N ALA A 38 27.30 13.18 -20.84
CA ALA A 38 26.33 13.26 -19.76
C ALA A 38 25.02 13.83 -20.29
N ASP A 39 24.00 12.98 -20.35
CA ASP A 39 22.63 13.38 -20.66
C ASP A 39 21.91 13.69 -19.33
N TYR A 40 21.29 14.85 -19.19
CA TYR A 40 20.55 15.21 -17.98
C TYR A 40 19.11 15.64 -18.30
N GLU A 41 18.20 15.39 -17.37
CA GLU A 41 16.79 15.77 -17.44
C GLU A 41 16.33 16.28 -16.07
N LEU A 42 15.52 17.33 -16.06
CA LEU A 42 14.89 17.85 -14.85
C LEU A 42 13.41 18.15 -15.12
N GLN A 43 12.54 17.73 -14.22
CA GLN A 43 11.11 17.95 -14.28
C GLN A 43 10.60 18.55 -12.96
N ALA A 44 9.78 19.58 -13.04
CA ALA A 44 8.93 20.02 -11.92
C ALA A 44 7.47 19.68 -12.17
N THR A 45 6.79 19.30 -11.09
CA THR A 45 5.35 19.08 -11.08
C THR A 45 4.72 19.84 -9.92
N TYR A 46 3.64 20.56 -10.17
CA TYR A 46 2.71 21.03 -9.15
C TYR A 46 1.40 20.23 -9.28
N ALA A 47 0.88 19.72 -8.18
CA ALA A 47 -0.35 18.94 -8.14
C ALA A 47 -1.26 19.43 -7.01
N ALA A 48 -2.54 19.63 -7.32
CA ALA A 48 -3.58 19.90 -6.35
C ALA A 48 -4.78 18.99 -6.61
N ALA A 49 -5.34 18.41 -5.57
CA ALA A 49 -6.54 17.59 -5.67
C ALA A 49 -7.46 17.85 -4.49
N MET A 50 -8.77 17.67 -4.70
CA MET A 50 -9.80 17.99 -3.72
C MET A 50 -10.88 16.91 -3.70
N ARG A 51 -11.26 16.46 -2.50
CA ARG A 51 -12.39 15.56 -2.27
C ARG A 51 -13.68 16.27 -2.69
N VAL A 52 -14.51 15.62 -3.49
CA VAL A 52 -15.76 16.19 -4.02
C VAL A 52 -16.95 15.80 -3.14
N GLU A 53 -16.99 14.57 -2.65
CA GLU A 53 -18.12 14.04 -1.91
C GLU A 53 -17.88 13.94 -0.41
N LYS A 54 -18.97 13.78 0.34
CA LYS A 54 -18.90 13.62 1.79
C LYS A 54 -18.46 12.19 2.14
N PRO A 55 -17.68 12.00 3.21
CA PRO A 55 -17.46 10.69 3.81
C PRO A 55 -18.77 9.93 4.04
N SER A 56 -18.78 8.65 3.70
CA SER A 56 -19.95 7.79 3.75
C SER A 56 -20.12 7.12 5.11
N ASP A 57 -21.36 7.10 5.62
CA ASP A 57 -21.72 6.33 6.80
C ASP A 57 -21.52 4.81 6.62
N GLY A 58 -21.47 4.33 5.36
CA GLY A 58 -21.13 2.93 5.05
C GLY A 58 -19.70 2.54 5.44
N ILE A 59 -18.82 3.53 5.67
CA ILE A 59 -17.47 3.36 6.21
C ILE A 59 -17.43 3.85 7.66
N LEU A 60 -17.76 5.13 7.90
CA LEU A 60 -17.61 5.77 9.21
C LEU A 60 -18.45 5.13 10.31
N ASN A 61 -19.65 4.68 9.98
CA ASN A 61 -20.67 4.19 10.91
C ASN A 61 -21.21 2.82 10.47
N ALA A 62 -20.35 2.02 9.84
CA ALA A 62 -20.72 0.71 9.33
C ALA A 62 -21.34 -0.15 10.44
N PRO A 63 -22.42 -0.92 10.15
CA PRO A 63 -23.07 -1.77 11.14
C PRO A 63 -22.08 -2.66 11.88
N VAL A 64 -22.35 -2.90 13.17
CA VAL A 64 -21.53 -3.82 13.97
C VAL A 64 -21.50 -5.21 13.32
N SER A 65 -20.35 -5.86 13.34
CA SER A 65 -20.18 -7.14 12.66
C SER A 65 -21.06 -8.22 13.30
N ALA A 66 -21.95 -8.81 12.50
CA ALA A 66 -22.74 -9.98 12.89
C ALA A 66 -21.88 -11.24 13.08
N LYS A 67 -20.63 -11.24 12.60
CA LYS A 67 -19.68 -12.36 12.77
C LYS A 67 -19.10 -12.44 14.18
N LEU A 68 -19.22 -11.37 14.98
CA LEU A 68 -18.75 -11.32 16.36
C LEU A 68 -19.76 -12.01 17.29
N PRO A 69 -19.39 -13.12 17.95
CA PRO A 69 -20.30 -13.91 18.80
C PRO A 69 -20.46 -13.32 20.21
N ILE A 70 -20.65 -12.00 20.30
CA ILE A 70 -20.80 -11.25 21.55
C ILE A 70 -21.99 -10.28 21.47
N PRO A 71 -22.50 -9.76 22.60
CA PRO A 71 -23.55 -8.74 22.63
C PRO A 71 -23.16 -7.45 21.90
N ASP A 72 -24.13 -6.82 21.24
CA ASP A 72 -23.90 -5.63 20.40
C ASP A 72 -23.34 -4.43 21.19
N PHE A 73 -23.66 -4.30 22.48
CA PHE A 73 -23.14 -3.20 23.29
C PHE A 73 -21.62 -3.29 23.53
N LEU A 74 -21.00 -4.45 23.31
CA LEU A 74 -19.54 -4.64 23.37
C LEU A 74 -18.86 -4.46 22.01
N LYS A 75 -19.62 -4.40 20.92
CA LYS A 75 -19.09 -4.25 19.57
C LYS A 75 -18.77 -2.80 19.25
N LEU A 76 -17.84 -2.64 18.32
CA LEU A 76 -17.49 -1.37 17.69
C LEU A 76 -18.04 -1.36 16.24
N PRO A 77 -18.27 -0.17 15.65
CA PRO A 77 -18.62 -0.05 14.23
C PRO A 77 -17.65 -0.84 13.33
N GLY A 78 -18.15 -1.43 12.26
CA GLY A 78 -17.34 -2.32 11.40
C GLY A 78 -16.13 -1.64 10.75
N GLY A 79 -16.27 -0.37 10.37
CA GLY A 79 -15.23 0.41 9.71
C GLY A 79 -14.24 1.10 10.65
N ILE A 80 -14.31 0.90 11.97
CA ILE A 80 -13.49 1.63 12.97
C ILE A 80 -11.97 1.43 12.80
N ASN A 81 -11.52 0.46 12.00
CA ASN A 81 -10.11 0.19 11.73
C ASN A 81 -9.72 0.54 10.29
N SER A 82 -10.55 1.33 9.60
CA SER A 82 -10.44 1.69 8.19
C SER A 82 -11.03 3.07 7.88
N ASP A 83 -11.30 3.92 8.88
CA ASP A 83 -12.09 5.14 8.72
C ASP A 83 -11.29 6.45 8.92
N ASP A 84 -10.06 6.42 9.46
CA ASP A 84 -9.30 7.66 9.69
C ASP A 84 -9.00 8.40 8.38
N GLY A 85 -8.73 7.67 7.28
CA GLY A 85 -8.54 8.24 5.94
C GLY A 85 -9.76 9.04 5.45
N ASP A 86 -10.97 8.65 5.86
CA ASP A 86 -12.20 9.35 5.53
C ASP A 86 -12.50 10.50 6.49
N ARG A 87 -12.26 10.30 7.79
CA ARG A 87 -12.47 11.34 8.81
C ARG A 87 -11.52 12.51 8.65
N ASN A 88 -10.30 12.28 8.16
CA ASN A 88 -9.29 13.31 8.00
C ASN A 88 -9.60 14.31 6.87
N PHE A 89 -10.55 14.00 5.97
CA PHE A 89 -10.86 14.80 4.77
C PHE A 89 -12.37 14.96 4.54
N LYS A 90 -12.90 16.15 4.83
CA LYS A 90 -14.29 16.52 4.51
C LYS A 90 -14.47 16.83 3.02
N ALA A 91 -15.71 16.88 2.56
CA ALA A 91 -16.00 17.37 1.21
C ALA A 91 -15.45 18.78 1.01
N GLY A 92 -14.77 19.02 -0.11
CA GLY A 92 -14.08 20.27 -0.41
C GLY A 92 -12.68 20.40 0.19
N SER A 93 -12.22 19.43 0.98
CA SER A 93 -10.85 19.45 1.50
C SER A 93 -9.83 19.05 0.45
N LEU A 94 -8.71 19.77 0.40
CA LEU A 94 -7.56 19.41 -0.41
C LEU A 94 -6.95 18.11 0.11
N ILE A 95 -6.77 17.15 -0.81
CA ILE A 95 -6.09 15.87 -0.56
C ILE A 95 -4.61 15.94 -0.98
N ASN A 96 -4.29 16.83 -1.94
CA ASN A 96 -2.94 17.19 -2.31
C ASN A 96 -2.81 18.70 -2.54
N ASN A 97 -1.66 19.26 -2.14
CA ASN A 97 -1.17 20.57 -2.53
C ASN A 97 0.36 20.52 -2.57
N ARG A 98 0.86 19.90 -3.64
CA ARG A 98 2.21 19.34 -3.72
C ARG A 98 3.03 20.00 -4.82
N ALA A 99 4.27 20.35 -4.48
CA ALA A 99 5.33 20.66 -5.44
C ALA A 99 6.37 19.53 -5.42
N SER A 100 6.76 19.03 -6.59
CA SER A 100 7.73 17.95 -6.77
C SER A 100 8.78 18.31 -7.80
N LEU A 101 9.99 17.76 -7.61
CA LEU A 101 11.11 17.81 -8.54
C LEU A 101 11.62 16.39 -8.77
N LEU A 102 11.90 16.04 -10.03
CA LEU A 102 12.54 14.79 -10.43
C LEU A 102 13.71 15.13 -11.34
N GLY A 103 14.91 14.63 -11.02
CA GLY A 103 16.11 14.84 -11.81
C GLY A 103 16.80 13.53 -12.15
N GLU A 104 17.41 13.48 -13.33
CA GLU A 104 18.20 12.36 -13.82
C GLU A 104 19.46 12.84 -14.52
N VAL A 105 20.56 12.09 -14.35
CA VAL A 105 21.79 12.25 -15.12
C VAL A 105 22.31 10.87 -15.52
N LEU A 106 22.61 10.71 -16.81
CA LEU A 106 23.13 9.51 -17.43
C LEU A 106 24.50 9.80 -18.05
N PHE A 107 25.54 9.26 -17.42
CA PHE A 107 26.91 9.31 -17.93
C PHE A 107 27.16 8.10 -18.84
N LYS A 108 27.77 8.31 -20.01
CA LYS A 108 28.12 7.28 -20.99
C LYS A 108 29.55 7.46 -21.51
N HIS A 109 30.26 6.36 -21.65
CA HIS A 109 31.58 6.29 -22.27
C HIS A 109 31.83 4.88 -22.80
N ASP A 110 32.09 4.75 -24.11
CA ASP A 110 32.55 3.51 -24.77
C ASP A 110 31.81 2.21 -24.37
N GLY A 111 30.48 2.25 -24.38
CA GLY A 111 29.63 1.07 -24.07
C GLY A 111 29.32 0.88 -22.58
N TYR A 112 29.86 1.74 -21.71
CA TYR A 112 29.61 1.79 -20.27
C TYR A 112 28.84 3.04 -19.88
N GLY A 113 28.16 2.98 -18.74
CA GLY A 113 27.53 4.17 -18.19
C GLY A 113 27.09 4.06 -16.75
N VAL A 114 26.70 5.21 -16.20
CA VAL A 114 26.17 5.36 -14.84
C VAL A 114 24.91 6.21 -14.90
N LEU A 115 23.83 5.72 -14.31
CA LEU A 115 22.59 6.47 -14.12
C LEU A 115 22.46 6.90 -12.66
N LEU A 116 22.16 8.18 -12.46
CA LEU A 116 21.72 8.73 -11.17
C LEU A 116 20.36 9.38 -11.36
N ARG A 117 19.39 9.04 -10.50
CA ARG A 117 18.05 9.63 -10.50
C ARG A 117 17.60 9.89 -9.07
N GLY A 118 16.96 11.03 -8.83
CA GLY A 118 16.38 11.35 -7.54
C GLY A 118 15.19 12.27 -7.64
N ASP A 119 14.33 12.22 -6.62
CA ASP A 119 13.19 13.09 -6.49
C ASP A 119 13.14 13.80 -5.14
N ALA A 120 12.37 14.88 -5.08
CA ALA A 120 12.04 15.57 -3.85
C ALA A 120 10.67 16.23 -3.97
N PHE A 121 9.92 16.31 -2.88
CA PHE A 121 8.63 16.99 -2.88
C PHE A 121 8.27 17.56 -1.51
N TYR A 122 7.28 18.45 -1.53
CA TYR A 122 6.61 19.00 -0.35
C TYR A 122 5.11 19.14 -0.66
N ASP A 123 4.27 18.54 0.18
CA ASP A 123 2.81 18.65 0.13
C ASP A 123 2.29 19.31 1.42
N ASN A 124 1.71 20.50 1.27
CA ASN A 124 1.26 21.29 2.40
C ASN A 124 0.05 20.69 3.13
N VAL A 125 -0.72 19.79 2.49
CA VAL A 125 -1.91 19.17 3.10
C VAL A 125 -1.55 18.39 4.36
N TYR A 126 -0.41 17.69 4.36
CA TYR A 126 -0.01 16.86 5.50
C TYR A 126 0.73 17.63 6.60
N HIS A 127 1.13 18.90 6.36
CA HIS A 127 1.78 19.75 7.37
C HIS A 127 0.83 20.64 8.17
N ARG A 128 -0.48 20.55 7.91
CA ARG A 128 -1.53 21.28 8.62
C ARG A 128 -2.43 20.35 9.44
N TYR A 129 -3.37 20.93 10.18
CA TYR A 129 -4.45 20.18 10.80
C TYR A 129 -5.36 19.53 9.75
N ASN A 130 -5.91 18.37 10.09
CA ASN A 130 -6.88 17.64 9.28
C ASN A 130 -8.31 17.82 9.82
N ASP A 131 -9.29 17.22 9.16
CA ASP A 131 -10.71 17.44 9.47
C ASP A 131 -11.31 16.53 10.55
N ASN A 132 -10.51 15.63 11.14
CA ASN A 132 -11.00 14.58 12.03
C ASN A 132 -11.43 15.15 13.39
N ASP A 133 -12.67 14.82 13.76
CA ASP A 133 -13.34 15.29 14.97
C ASP A 133 -13.79 14.12 15.88
N SER A 134 -13.24 12.91 15.69
CA SER A 134 -13.61 11.71 16.46
C SER A 134 -12.52 11.24 17.43
N PRO A 135 -12.43 11.84 18.65
CA PRO A 135 -11.44 11.47 19.66
C PRO A 135 -11.54 10.05 20.19
N ASP A 136 -12.73 9.44 20.07
CA ASP A 136 -13.01 8.12 20.63
C ASP A 136 -12.76 6.97 19.64
N THR A 137 -12.53 7.27 18.37
CA THR A 137 -12.42 6.25 17.31
C THR A 137 -11.19 6.41 16.42
N THR A 138 -10.32 7.40 16.64
CA THR A 138 -9.08 7.50 15.86
C THR A 138 -8.08 6.42 16.26
N ASN A 139 -7.30 5.88 15.32
CA ASN A 139 -6.35 4.79 15.53
C ASN A 139 -4.94 5.28 15.87
N LYS A 140 -4.84 6.44 16.53
CA LYS A 140 -3.58 7.04 16.95
C LYS A 140 -3.67 7.71 18.30
N THR A 141 -2.54 7.74 18.98
CA THR A 141 -2.34 8.52 20.20
C THR A 141 -2.06 9.98 19.87
N GLY A 142 -2.48 10.89 20.76
CA GLY A 142 -2.28 12.33 20.62
C GLY A 142 -3.49 13.05 20.04
N ARG A 143 -3.25 14.17 19.36
CA ARG A 143 -4.32 14.99 18.76
C ARG A 143 -4.96 14.25 17.60
N VAL A 144 -6.29 14.30 17.52
CA VAL A 144 -7.06 13.65 16.43
C VAL A 144 -6.94 14.37 15.10
N ASP A 145 -6.80 15.69 15.16
CA ASP A 145 -6.72 16.57 14.00
C ASP A 145 -5.30 16.73 13.42
N GLU A 146 -4.35 15.87 13.79
CA GLU A 146 -2.97 15.90 13.28
C GLU A 146 -2.56 14.61 12.55
N PHE A 147 -1.96 14.73 11.38
CA PHE A 147 -1.34 13.59 10.70
C PHE A 147 -0.19 12.99 11.53
N THR A 148 0.01 11.67 11.43
CA THR A 148 1.12 11.00 12.11
C THR A 148 2.46 11.48 11.56
N ARG A 149 3.55 11.32 12.33
CA ARG A 149 4.91 11.67 11.83
C ARG A 149 5.27 10.95 10.53
N GLN A 150 4.77 9.72 10.35
CA GLN A 150 5.03 8.93 9.15
C GLN A 150 4.25 9.48 7.95
N ALA A 151 2.96 9.80 8.09
CA ALA A 151 2.18 10.46 7.03
C ALA A 151 2.81 11.81 6.62
N ARG A 152 3.26 12.63 7.59
CA ARG A 152 3.97 13.89 7.28
C ARG A 152 5.27 13.71 6.51
N HIS A 153 5.95 12.57 6.68
CA HIS A 153 7.19 12.28 5.98
C HIS A 153 6.96 11.67 4.60
N ILE A 154 6.07 10.68 4.51
CA ILE A 154 5.82 9.90 3.30
C ILE A 154 4.94 10.63 2.31
N ASP A 155 3.95 11.40 2.79
CA ASP A 155 3.02 12.16 1.92
C ASP A 155 3.25 13.67 2.02
N GLY A 156 3.79 14.16 3.15
CA GLY A 156 4.03 15.58 3.36
C GLY A 156 5.34 16.12 2.79
N GLY A 157 6.43 15.34 2.76
CA GLY A 157 7.65 15.80 2.11
C GLY A 157 8.92 15.04 2.46
N ARG A 158 9.66 14.66 1.43
CA ARG A 158 10.95 13.97 1.50
C ARG A 158 11.72 14.11 0.19
N ALA A 159 12.99 13.71 0.21
CA ALA A 159 13.83 13.54 -0.96
C ALA A 159 14.36 12.11 -1.01
N ARG A 160 14.47 11.53 -2.20
CA ARG A 160 14.91 10.14 -2.41
C ARG A 160 15.93 10.07 -3.52
N LEU A 161 16.96 9.24 -3.30
CA LEU A 161 17.73 8.68 -4.39
C LEU A 161 16.96 7.48 -4.93
N LEU A 162 16.49 7.59 -6.16
CA LEU A 162 15.77 6.54 -6.86
C LEU A 162 16.81 5.62 -7.50
N ASP A 163 17.26 5.87 -8.72
CA ASP A 163 18.21 5.00 -9.39
C ASP A 163 19.66 5.45 -9.16
N ALA A 164 20.53 4.47 -8.94
CA ALA A 164 21.97 4.66 -8.82
C ALA A 164 22.67 3.36 -9.23
N TYR A 165 22.94 3.20 -10.52
CA TYR A 165 23.54 1.97 -11.05
C TYR A 165 24.51 2.24 -12.18
N ALA A 166 25.46 1.32 -12.34
CA ALA A 166 26.36 1.26 -13.49
C ALA A 166 25.93 0.15 -14.44
N PHE A 167 26.21 0.32 -15.73
CA PHE A 167 25.96 -0.68 -16.75
C PHE A 167 27.09 -0.76 -17.76
N GLY A 168 27.17 -1.91 -18.42
CA GLY A 168 28.08 -2.15 -19.54
C GLY A 168 27.48 -3.14 -20.53
N THR A 169 27.77 -2.90 -21.81
CA THR A 169 27.45 -3.83 -22.90
C THR A 169 28.74 -4.41 -23.46
N PHE A 170 28.77 -5.72 -23.64
CA PHE A 170 29.92 -6.47 -24.15
C PHE A 170 29.47 -7.35 -25.32
N ASP A 171 30.08 -7.14 -26.48
CA ASP A 171 29.87 -7.99 -27.64
C ASP A 171 30.90 -9.13 -27.63
N LEU A 172 30.42 -10.38 -27.63
CA LEU A 172 31.22 -11.59 -27.63
C LEU A 172 31.14 -12.25 -29.01
N GLY A 173 32.00 -11.81 -29.91
CA GLY A 173 31.91 -12.16 -31.34
C GLY A 173 30.71 -11.46 -32.00
N ASP A 174 30.23 -12.01 -33.12
CA ASP A 174 29.20 -11.35 -33.93
C ASP A 174 27.76 -11.70 -33.53
N ALA A 175 27.56 -12.66 -32.62
CA ALA A 175 26.25 -13.26 -32.35
C ALA A 175 25.82 -13.21 -30.87
N ILE A 176 26.63 -12.67 -29.97
CA ILE A 176 26.33 -12.65 -28.54
C ILE A 176 26.54 -11.24 -28.00
N ALA A 177 25.48 -10.64 -27.47
CA ALA A 177 25.53 -9.34 -26.79
C ALA A 177 25.14 -9.50 -25.32
N VAL A 178 26.03 -9.09 -24.42
CA VAL A 178 25.84 -9.19 -22.97
C VAL A 178 25.64 -7.79 -22.39
N ASN A 179 24.48 -7.53 -21.78
CA ASN A 179 24.22 -6.33 -20.99
C ASN A 179 24.21 -6.68 -19.50
N LEU A 180 25.08 -6.03 -18.73
CA LEU A 180 25.16 -6.17 -17.28
C LEU A 180 24.85 -4.84 -16.62
N ARG A 181 23.99 -4.86 -15.60
CA ARG A 181 23.72 -3.69 -14.74
C ARG A 181 23.89 -4.08 -13.28
N ALA A 182 24.51 -3.20 -12.50
CA ALA A 182 24.71 -3.39 -11.07
C ALA A 182 24.49 -2.09 -10.30
N GLY A 183 23.67 -2.15 -9.26
CA GLY A 183 23.35 -1.01 -8.40
C GLY A 183 21.87 -0.94 -8.07
N GLN A 184 21.41 0.21 -7.59
CA GLN A 184 20.01 0.47 -7.27
C GLN A 184 19.25 0.79 -8.56
N GLN A 185 18.39 -0.12 -8.99
CA GLN A 185 17.67 -0.02 -10.28
C GLN A 185 16.31 -0.69 -10.22
N VAL A 186 15.42 -0.35 -11.17
CA VAL A 186 14.19 -1.11 -11.45
C VAL A 186 14.47 -2.15 -12.52
N VAL A 187 14.01 -3.39 -12.28
CA VAL A 187 14.00 -4.48 -13.26
C VAL A 187 12.57 -5.00 -13.34
N ALA A 188 12.02 -5.03 -14.55
CA ALA A 188 10.68 -5.51 -14.83
C ALA A 188 10.70 -6.36 -16.11
N TRP A 189 10.19 -7.58 -16.00
CA TRP A 189 9.95 -8.56 -17.04
C TRP A 189 8.45 -8.79 -17.12
N GLY A 190 8.02 -9.38 -18.23
CA GLY A 190 6.63 -9.69 -18.44
C GLY A 190 5.86 -8.64 -19.23
N GLU A 191 4.57 -8.90 -19.40
CA GLU A 191 3.66 -8.25 -20.34
C GLU A 191 2.42 -7.64 -19.66
N SER A 192 2.14 -7.90 -18.38
CA SER A 192 0.97 -7.33 -17.69
C SER A 192 1.06 -5.81 -17.56
N LEU A 193 -0.06 -5.11 -17.76
CA LEU A 193 -0.11 -3.65 -17.85
C LEU A 193 -0.73 -2.99 -16.61
N PHE A 194 -1.88 -3.50 -16.13
CA PHE A 194 -2.59 -2.93 -14.97
C PHE A 194 -2.59 -3.85 -13.76
N PHE A 195 -2.58 -5.16 -13.97
CA PHE A 195 -2.67 -6.15 -12.91
C PHE A 195 -1.32 -6.81 -12.59
N SER A 196 -1.28 -7.55 -11.48
CA SER A 196 -0.05 -8.11 -10.93
C SER A 196 0.54 -9.24 -11.79
N GLY A 197 1.47 -8.94 -12.68
CA GLY A 197 2.20 -9.95 -13.44
C GLY A 197 3.52 -10.42 -12.81
N ILE A 198 4.44 -10.79 -13.69
CA ILE A 198 5.85 -11.08 -13.36
C ILE A 198 6.55 -9.83 -12.80
N SER A 199 6.30 -8.66 -13.39
CA SER A 199 6.95 -7.38 -13.07
C SER A 199 6.77 -6.97 -11.60
N LEU A 200 5.56 -7.09 -11.05
CA LEU A 200 5.27 -6.74 -9.66
C LEU A 200 5.93 -7.69 -8.65
N ALA A 201 6.28 -8.92 -9.03
CA ALA A 201 7.10 -9.78 -8.19
C ALA A 201 8.59 -9.36 -8.16
N GLN A 202 9.04 -8.62 -9.17
CA GLN A 202 10.43 -8.19 -9.28
C GLN A 202 10.74 -6.89 -8.55
N GLY A 203 9.77 -6.02 -8.28
CA GLY A 203 10.03 -4.72 -7.67
C GLY A 203 8.90 -4.21 -6.78
N PRO A 204 9.22 -3.51 -5.67
CA PRO A 204 8.24 -2.77 -4.91
C PRO A 204 7.80 -1.50 -5.64
N ALA A 205 6.66 -0.95 -5.22
CA ALA A 205 6.15 0.33 -5.68
C ALA A 205 5.82 1.26 -4.50
N ASP A 206 5.65 2.54 -4.80
CA ASP A 206 5.16 3.56 -3.89
C ASP A 206 3.69 3.87 -4.21
N GLY A 207 2.79 3.32 -3.39
CA GLY A 207 1.35 3.54 -3.51
C GLY A 207 0.95 4.99 -3.21
N SER A 208 1.67 5.67 -2.30
CA SER A 208 1.39 7.09 -2.02
C SER A 208 1.70 7.97 -3.23
N ALA A 209 2.83 7.73 -3.91
CA ALA A 209 3.19 8.46 -5.12
C ALA A 209 2.24 8.15 -6.28
N ALA A 210 1.74 6.92 -6.40
CA ALA A 210 0.81 6.52 -7.45
C ALA A 210 -0.53 7.28 -7.41
N ASN A 211 -0.91 7.75 -6.22
CA ASN A 211 -2.15 8.49 -5.99
C ASN A 211 -2.04 10.00 -6.26
N VAL A 212 -0.82 10.50 -6.53
CA VAL A 212 -0.59 11.93 -6.76
C VAL A 212 -0.87 12.28 -8.23
N PRO A 213 -1.74 13.27 -8.50
CA PRO A 213 -2.03 13.71 -9.86
C PRO A 213 -0.76 14.14 -10.60
N GLY A 214 -0.55 13.56 -11.77
CA GLY A 214 0.64 13.88 -12.57
C GLY A 214 1.96 13.41 -11.95
N ALA A 215 1.95 12.44 -11.03
CA ALA A 215 3.17 11.74 -10.65
C ALA A 215 3.88 11.16 -11.86
N ASP A 216 5.20 11.02 -11.74
CA ASP A 216 6.02 10.33 -12.75
C ASP A 216 6.15 8.86 -12.38
N VAL A 217 6.03 7.96 -13.36
CA VAL A 217 6.18 6.51 -13.16
C VAL A 217 7.55 6.17 -12.56
N LYS A 218 8.60 6.92 -12.94
CA LYS A 218 9.95 6.79 -12.38
C LYS A 218 9.99 7.03 -10.86
N SER A 219 9.04 7.79 -10.31
CA SER A 219 8.91 8.05 -8.87
C SER A 219 7.99 7.05 -8.14
N ILE A 220 7.22 6.25 -8.89
CA ILE A 220 6.30 5.24 -8.34
C ILE A 220 7.03 3.91 -8.19
N LEU A 221 7.78 3.47 -9.22
CA LEU A 221 8.51 2.21 -9.16
C LEU A 221 9.74 2.39 -8.28
N LEU A 222 9.85 1.58 -7.21
CA LEU A 222 10.90 1.74 -6.23
C LEU A 222 12.11 0.86 -6.60
N PRO A 223 13.26 1.46 -6.94
CA PRO A 223 14.44 0.68 -7.29
C PRO A 223 15.05 0.00 -6.05
N VAL A 224 15.71 -1.12 -6.32
CA VAL A 224 16.34 -2.00 -5.33
C VAL A 224 17.77 -2.27 -5.78
N SER A 225 18.72 -2.35 -4.83
CA SER A 225 20.10 -2.74 -5.11
C SER A 225 20.15 -4.17 -5.62
N GLN A 226 20.61 -4.35 -6.86
CA GLN A 226 20.59 -5.64 -7.55
C GLN A 226 21.57 -5.71 -8.73
N ILE A 227 21.86 -6.93 -9.16
CA ILE A 227 22.57 -7.22 -10.40
C ILE A 227 21.56 -7.80 -11.39
N SER A 228 21.56 -7.30 -12.63
CA SER A 228 20.73 -7.82 -13.72
C SER A 228 21.60 -8.09 -14.95
N LEU A 229 21.30 -9.18 -15.64
CA LEU A 229 21.99 -9.67 -16.82
C LEU A 229 20.97 -9.90 -17.93
N THR A 230 21.30 -9.46 -19.14
CA THR A 230 20.59 -9.82 -20.37
C THR A 230 21.61 -10.29 -21.39
N VAL A 231 21.39 -11.47 -21.97
CA VAL A 231 22.27 -12.04 -22.99
C VAL A 231 21.45 -12.34 -24.24
N GLY A 232 21.68 -11.61 -25.32
CA GLY A 232 21.18 -11.96 -26.65
C GLY A 232 22.06 -13.05 -27.26
N LEU A 233 21.44 -14.10 -27.82
CA LEU A 233 22.11 -15.22 -28.49
C LEU A 233 21.52 -15.38 -29.90
N GLY A 234 22.29 -14.99 -30.91
CA GLY A 234 21.82 -14.88 -32.29
C GLY A 234 20.68 -13.87 -32.41
N ASP A 235 19.75 -14.14 -33.32
CA ASP A 235 18.64 -13.22 -33.63
C ASP A 235 17.37 -13.49 -32.81
N ASP A 236 17.24 -14.68 -32.21
CA ASP A 236 15.96 -15.17 -31.68
C ASP A 236 15.93 -15.40 -30.16
N TRP A 237 17.08 -15.62 -29.51
CA TRP A 237 17.12 -16.03 -28.10
C TRP A 237 17.61 -14.90 -27.21
N THR A 238 16.91 -14.67 -26.09
CA THR A 238 17.37 -13.79 -25.02
C THR A 238 17.33 -14.50 -23.67
N LEU A 239 18.45 -14.55 -22.97
CA LEU A 239 18.54 -15.04 -21.59
C LEU A 239 18.53 -13.86 -20.61
N LEU A 240 17.82 -14.04 -19.50
CA LEU A 240 17.63 -13.04 -18.46
C LEU A 240 18.11 -13.59 -17.13
N GLY A 241 18.82 -12.77 -16.37
CA GLY A 241 19.27 -13.06 -15.01
C GLY A 241 19.08 -11.87 -14.08
N GLN A 242 18.71 -12.14 -12.84
CA GLN A 242 18.55 -11.13 -11.79
C GLN A 242 18.96 -11.70 -10.45
N TYR A 243 19.63 -10.89 -9.62
CA TYR A 243 19.91 -11.21 -8.22
C TYR A 243 19.80 -9.94 -7.37
N LYS A 244 18.89 -9.93 -6.38
CA LYS A 244 18.73 -8.78 -5.49
C LYS A 244 19.70 -8.86 -4.32
N LEU A 245 20.31 -7.72 -4.02
CA LEU A 245 21.26 -7.53 -2.92
C LEU A 245 20.61 -6.88 -1.69
N ALA A 246 19.39 -6.38 -1.84
CA ALA A 246 18.61 -5.74 -0.79
C ALA A 246 17.14 -6.17 -0.84
N TYR A 247 16.49 -6.13 0.33
CA TYR A 247 15.05 -6.20 0.45
C TYR A 247 14.46 -4.79 0.61
N LYS A 248 13.33 -4.54 -0.05
CA LYS A 248 12.57 -3.30 0.08
C LYS A 248 11.08 -3.62 -0.05
N ALA A 249 10.29 -3.14 0.90
CA ALA A 249 8.84 -3.32 0.91
C ALA A 249 8.16 -2.29 -0.01
N THR A 250 6.95 -2.62 -0.46
CA THR A 250 6.04 -1.68 -1.11
C THR A 250 5.62 -0.65 -0.07
N GLU A 251 5.71 0.62 -0.44
CA GLU A 251 5.25 1.71 0.42
C GLU A 251 3.75 1.87 0.23
N VAL A 252 2.97 1.29 1.16
CA VAL A 252 1.52 1.49 1.22
C VAL A 252 1.19 2.87 1.80
N ASN A 253 -0.02 3.35 1.52
CA ASN A 253 -0.54 4.60 2.05
C ASN A 253 -0.42 4.65 3.59
N PRO A 254 0.12 5.73 4.17
CA PRO A 254 0.17 5.93 5.61
C PRO A 254 -1.20 5.90 6.27
N VAL A 255 -1.26 5.51 7.55
CA VAL A 255 -2.52 5.54 8.31
C VAL A 255 -3.08 6.96 8.37
N GLY A 256 -4.36 7.11 8.00
CA GLY A 256 -5.07 8.37 7.91
C GLY A 256 -4.81 9.20 6.63
N GLU A 257 -4.02 8.69 5.68
CA GLU A 257 -3.91 9.29 4.34
C GLU A 257 -5.22 9.10 3.55
N TYR A 258 -5.52 10.00 2.61
CA TYR A 258 -6.81 10.03 1.89
C TYR A 258 -7.13 8.75 1.12
N TYR A 259 -6.16 8.05 0.54
CA TYR A 259 -6.31 6.76 -0.13
C TYR A 259 -6.01 5.55 0.75
N SER A 260 -5.71 5.76 2.04
CA SER A 260 -5.56 4.66 2.99
C SER A 260 -6.91 4.03 3.31
N VAL A 261 -7.00 2.71 3.20
CA VAL A 261 -8.21 1.91 3.45
C VAL A 261 -8.11 1.09 4.75
N SER A 262 -7.03 1.30 5.50
CA SER A 262 -6.77 0.60 6.76
C SER A 262 -6.01 1.50 7.72
N ASP A 263 -6.43 1.46 8.98
CA ASP A 263 -5.77 2.16 10.07
C ASP A 263 -4.82 1.25 10.87
N VAL A 264 -4.74 -0.01 10.47
CA VAL A 264 -3.96 -1.07 11.11
C VAL A 264 -2.69 -1.39 10.32
N VAL A 265 -2.74 -1.24 9.00
CA VAL A 265 -1.63 -1.54 8.08
C VAL A 265 -1.13 -0.27 7.44
N GLY A 266 0.17 -0.02 7.54
CA GLY A 266 0.86 1.06 6.85
C GLY A 266 1.67 1.95 7.79
N PRO A 267 2.49 2.84 7.22
CA PRO A 267 3.32 3.75 8.01
C PRO A 267 2.49 4.61 8.96
N GLY A 268 2.86 4.62 10.24
CA GLY A 268 2.18 5.40 11.26
C GLY A 268 1.11 4.63 12.04
N ALA A 269 0.86 3.36 11.72
CA ALA A 269 0.01 2.47 12.50
C ALA A 269 0.47 2.39 13.97
N GLN A 270 -0.50 2.34 14.90
CA GLN A 270 -0.23 2.31 16.34
C GLN A 270 -0.99 1.21 17.07
N PHE A 271 -2.25 0.98 16.71
CA PHE A 271 -3.07 -0.10 17.27
C PHE A 271 -4.28 -0.38 16.39
N ALA A 272 -4.87 -1.57 16.56
CA ALA A 272 -6.20 -1.89 16.08
C ALA A 272 -7.20 -1.87 17.24
N TYR A 273 -8.41 -1.36 16.99
CA TYR A 273 -9.53 -1.53 17.90
C TYR A 273 -9.99 -2.98 17.92
N GLY A 274 -10.18 -3.54 19.11
CA GLY A 274 -10.80 -4.85 19.33
C GLY A 274 -12.29 -4.69 19.67
N ILE A 275 -12.61 -4.83 20.95
CA ILE A 275 -13.97 -4.67 21.50
C ILE A 275 -13.98 -3.63 22.61
N LYS A 276 -15.18 -3.14 22.96
CA LYS A 276 -15.35 -2.37 24.19
C LYS A 276 -15.05 -3.26 25.37
N ASN A 277 -14.35 -2.71 26.34
CA ASN A 277 -13.99 -3.45 27.53
C ASN A 277 -15.22 -3.61 28.44
N PRO A 278 -15.65 -4.84 28.76
CA PRO A 278 -16.81 -5.06 29.64
C PRO A 278 -16.59 -4.56 31.08
N PHE A 279 -15.35 -4.32 31.49
CA PHE A 279 -15.01 -3.72 32.79
C PHE A 279 -15.00 -2.19 32.76
N TYR A 280 -15.17 -1.57 31.60
CA TYR A 280 -15.32 -0.12 31.50
C TYR A 280 -16.78 0.27 31.72
N LEU A 281 -17.06 0.99 32.80
CA LEU A 281 -18.39 1.46 33.16
C LEU A 281 -18.51 2.95 32.87
N ASP A 282 -19.40 3.34 31.95
CA ASP A 282 -19.66 4.76 31.64
C ASP A 282 -20.27 5.52 32.85
N THR A 283 -20.94 4.80 33.75
CA THR A 283 -21.47 5.33 35.01
C THR A 283 -21.16 4.38 36.17
N LEU A 284 -20.62 4.92 37.27
CA LEU A 284 -20.13 4.15 38.44
C LEU A 284 -21.24 3.72 39.42
N SER A 285 -22.52 3.97 39.12
CA SER A 285 -23.64 3.63 40.00
C SER A 285 -23.94 2.12 40.07
N ALA A 286 -23.14 1.26 39.42
CA ALA A 286 -23.50 -0.13 39.15
C ALA A 286 -22.55 -1.23 39.71
N ALA A 287 -21.46 -0.94 40.45
CA ALA A 287 -20.55 -2.02 40.88
C ALA A 287 -19.93 -1.86 42.30
N HIS A 288 -20.16 -2.85 43.17
CA HIS A 288 -19.46 -3.05 44.46
C HIS A 288 -18.38 -4.13 44.31
N LEU A 289 -17.26 -3.78 43.66
CA LEU A 289 -16.30 -4.75 43.12
C LEU A 289 -15.58 -5.73 44.09
N PRO A 290 -15.36 -5.47 45.40
CA PRO A 290 -14.64 -6.44 46.23
C PRO A 290 -15.43 -7.74 46.48
N ASN A 291 -16.76 -7.66 46.66
CA ASN A 291 -17.62 -8.83 46.91
C ASN A 291 -18.24 -9.38 45.61
N ASP A 292 -18.27 -8.57 44.56
CA ASP A 292 -18.92 -8.90 43.28
C ASP A 292 -17.93 -9.31 42.19
N LEU A 293 -16.61 -9.38 42.44
CA LEU A 293 -15.63 -9.62 41.37
C LEU A 293 -15.81 -10.98 40.68
N LEU A 294 -15.96 -12.07 41.46
CA LEU A 294 -16.19 -13.39 40.90
C LEU A 294 -17.54 -13.49 40.18
N PRO A 295 -18.67 -13.01 40.77
CA PRO A 295 -19.93 -12.85 40.03
C PRO A 295 -19.82 -11.99 38.76
N ALA A 296 -19.03 -10.91 38.78
CA ALA A 296 -18.79 -10.04 37.64
C ALA A 296 -17.98 -10.74 36.55
N LEU A 297 -16.91 -11.45 36.93
CA LEU A 297 -16.13 -12.28 36.00
C LEU A 297 -16.99 -13.37 35.36
N GLN A 298 -17.87 -14.01 36.13
CA GLN A 298 -18.85 -14.98 35.62
C GLN A 298 -19.87 -14.33 34.70
N THR A 299 -20.36 -13.15 35.02
CA THR A 299 -21.29 -12.38 34.18
C THR A 299 -20.62 -11.98 32.87
N VAL A 300 -19.40 -11.45 32.92
CA VAL A 300 -18.61 -11.08 31.74
C VAL A 300 -18.29 -12.30 30.89
N ALA A 301 -17.90 -13.41 31.49
CA ALA A 301 -17.66 -14.66 30.78
C ALA A 301 -18.94 -15.17 30.10
N GLY A 302 -20.10 -15.07 30.76
CA GLY A 302 -21.39 -15.37 30.15
C GLY A 302 -21.73 -14.44 28.98
N LEU A 303 -21.48 -13.13 29.12
CA LEU A 303 -21.66 -12.15 28.04
C LEU A 303 -20.72 -12.44 26.85
N LEU A 304 -19.51 -12.88 27.11
CA LEU A 304 -18.52 -13.26 26.10
C LEU A 304 -18.71 -14.71 25.59
N ASN A 305 -19.79 -15.38 26.00
CA ASN A 305 -20.14 -16.74 25.62
C ASN A 305 -19.02 -17.77 25.90
N VAL A 306 -18.26 -17.54 26.97
CA VAL A 306 -17.21 -18.43 27.44
C VAL A 306 -17.85 -19.60 28.21
N PRO A 307 -17.41 -20.86 28.00
CA PRO A 307 -17.93 -21.98 28.76
C PRO A 307 -17.74 -21.82 30.27
N PRO A 308 -18.75 -22.08 31.12
CA PRO A 308 -18.64 -21.93 32.57
C PRO A 308 -17.52 -22.77 33.21
N SER A 309 -17.17 -23.90 32.60
CA SER A 309 -16.07 -24.78 33.03
C SER A 309 -14.68 -24.17 32.81
N SER A 310 -14.56 -23.12 31.99
CA SER A 310 -13.32 -22.40 31.70
C SER A 310 -13.03 -21.28 32.69
N ILE A 311 -13.99 -20.96 33.57
CA ILE A 311 -13.90 -19.89 34.55
C ILE A 311 -13.39 -20.48 35.89
N PRO A 312 -12.38 -19.89 36.54
CA PRO A 312 -11.95 -20.31 37.86
C PRO A 312 -13.10 -20.30 38.88
N SER A 313 -13.26 -21.37 39.67
CA SER A 313 -14.25 -21.45 40.74
C SER A 313 -13.88 -20.61 41.97
N THR A 314 -12.64 -20.12 42.02
CA THR A 314 -12.10 -19.23 43.04
C THR A 314 -11.23 -18.17 42.37
N LEU A 315 -11.17 -16.97 42.94
CA LEU A 315 -10.32 -15.90 42.43
C LEU A 315 -8.83 -16.32 42.52
N PRO A 316 -7.98 -15.95 41.56
CA PRO A 316 -6.53 -16.12 41.66
C PRO A 316 -6.01 -15.57 43.01
N ALA A 317 -4.96 -16.19 43.57
CA ALA A 317 -4.51 -15.93 44.94
C ALA A 317 -4.18 -14.45 45.26
N GLY A 318 -3.92 -13.61 44.25
CA GLY A 318 -3.71 -12.16 44.39
C GLY A 318 -4.95 -11.28 44.25
N LEU A 319 -6.08 -11.83 43.80
CA LEU A 319 -7.36 -11.13 43.62
C LEU A 319 -8.40 -11.51 44.69
N ALA A 320 -8.11 -12.51 45.53
CA ALA A 320 -9.02 -13.01 46.56
C ALA A 320 -9.22 -12.05 47.76
N ASN A 321 -8.33 -11.06 47.94
CA ASN A 321 -8.36 -10.10 49.06
C ASN A 321 -8.15 -8.66 48.57
N LEU A 322 -9.03 -8.16 47.69
CA LEU A 322 -8.97 -6.78 47.23
C LEU A 322 -9.32 -5.80 48.38
N PRO A 323 -8.49 -4.76 48.64
CA PRO A 323 -8.89 -3.68 49.55
C PRO A 323 -10.13 -2.95 49.00
N GLN A 324 -10.96 -2.43 49.90
CA GLN A 324 -12.15 -1.66 49.53
C GLN A 324 -11.74 -0.35 48.84
N ALA A 325 -11.89 -0.28 47.52
CA ALA A 325 -11.63 0.94 46.76
C ALA A 325 -12.78 1.95 46.97
N GLN A 326 -12.46 3.20 47.30
CA GLN A 326 -13.44 4.28 47.31
C GLN A 326 -13.79 4.65 45.87
N ILE A 327 -15.08 4.70 45.55
CA ILE A 327 -15.60 5.04 44.22
C ILE A 327 -15.64 6.58 44.09
N PRO A 328 -14.82 7.21 43.23
CA PRO A 328 -14.92 8.65 42.98
C PRO A 328 -16.17 8.95 42.14
N THR A 329 -16.80 10.09 42.39
CA THR A 329 -18.00 10.53 41.66
C THR A 329 -17.70 10.82 40.18
N THR A 330 -18.42 10.10 39.30
CA THR A 330 -18.59 10.29 37.84
C THR A 330 -17.31 10.22 36.98
N GLY A 331 -17.29 9.31 35.99
CA GLY A 331 -16.29 9.31 34.91
C GLY A 331 -14.95 8.61 35.20
N GLN A 332 -14.88 7.68 36.15
CA GLN A 332 -13.68 6.85 36.37
C GLN A 332 -13.92 5.37 36.14
N ALA A 333 -12.95 4.69 35.54
CA ALA A 333 -13.00 3.27 35.25
C ALA A 333 -12.86 2.41 36.53
N ALA A 334 -13.66 1.36 36.64
CA ALA A 334 -13.45 0.29 37.61
C ALA A 334 -12.01 -0.24 37.50
N LEU A 335 -11.23 -0.17 38.59
CA LEU A 335 -9.83 -0.63 38.64
C LEU A 335 -8.94 -0.08 37.49
N GLY A 336 -9.23 1.13 37.00
CA GLY A 336 -8.49 1.74 35.89
C GLY A 336 -8.66 1.04 34.53
N ALA A 337 -9.74 0.25 34.35
CA ALA A 337 -10.03 -0.44 33.10
C ALA A 337 -9.95 0.48 31.86
N PRO A 338 -9.21 0.10 30.80
CA PRO A 338 -9.23 0.86 29.55
C PRO A 338 -10.62 0.76 28.91
N LYS A 339 -11.06 1.82 28.20
CA LYS A 339 -12.36 1.85 27.48
C LYS A 339 -12.49 0.74 26.44
N TYR A 340 -11.39 0.42 25.76
CA TYR A 340 -11.32 -0.56 24.70
C TYR A 340 -10.20 -1.56 24.97
N ILE A 341 -10.38 -2.79 24.49
CA ILE A 341 -9.31 -3.79 24.42
C ILE A 341 -8.61 -3.59 23.08
N ASN A 342 -7.68 -2.64 23.04
CA ASN A 342 -6.91 -2.32 21.84
C ASN A 342 -5.76 -3.31 21.65
N VAL A 343 -5.41 -3.55 20.38
CA VAL A 343 -4.34 -4.44 19.99
C VAL A 343 -3.16 -3.60 19.50
N PRO A 344 -2.14 -3.35 20.32
CA PRO A 344 -1.01 -2.50 19.96
C PRO A 344 -0.17 -3.07 18.81
N TYR A 345 0.34 -2.17 17.98
CA TYR A 345 1.31 -2.48 16.95
C TYR A 345 2.69 -2.77 17.56
N ALA A 346 3.30 -3.88 17.17
CA ALA A 346 4.57 -4.38 17.70
C ALA A 346 5.73 -4.35 16.70
N GLY A 347 5.58 -3.68 15.56
CA GLY A 347 6.62 -3.53 14.54
C GLY A 347 6.53 -4.50 13.38
N GLU A 348 7.58 -4.55 12.57
CA GLU A 348 7.64 -5.32 11.32
C GLU A 348 8.66 -6.47 11.42
N ILE A 349 8.31 -7.61 10.82
CA ILE A 349 9.23 -8.71 10.55
C ILE A 349 9.56 -8.72 9.07
N LYS A 350 10.80 -8.34 8.75
CA LYS A 350 11.32 -8.26 7.38
C LYS A 350 12.15 -9.51 7.04
N PRO A 351 12.08 -9.99 5.80
CA PRO A 351 12.93 -11.06 5.32
C PRO A 351 14.37 -10.60 5.16
N SER A 352 15.28 -11.54 4.87
CA SER A 352 16.68 -11.22 4.62
C SER A 352 16.86 -10.39 3.35
N ALA A 353 18.00 -9.68 3.25
CA ALA A 353 18.38 -8.93 2.05
C ALA A 353 18.72 -9.83 0.84
N HIS A 354 18.98 -11.13 1.07
CA HIS A 354 19.56 -12.05 0.09
C HIS A 354 18.62 -13.19 -0.29
N GLY A 355 19.00 -13.96 -1.31
CA GLY A 355 18.25 -15.15 -1.73
C GLY A 355 17.09 -14.85 -2.68
N GLN A 356 16.99 -13.62 -3.18
CA GLN A 356 16.03 -13.28 -4.22
C GLN A 356 16.74 -13.27 -5.58
N TYR A 357 16.27 -14.10 -6.52
CA TYR A 357 16.87 -14.25 -7.84
C TYR A 357 15.81 -14.54 -8.90
N GLY A 358 16.19 -14.33 -10.16
CA GLY A 358 15.35 -14.60 -11.31
C GLY A 358 16.15 -15.11 -12.48
N LEU A 359 15.56 -16.04 -13.21
CA LEU A 359 16.04 -16.53 -14.50
C LEU A 359 14.90 -16.45 -15.50
N GLY A 360 15.20 -16.06 -16.73
CA GLY A 360 14.23 -16.03 -17.81
C GLY A 360 14.87 -16.39 -19.14
N VAL A 361 14.04 -16.87 -20.05
CA VAL A 361 14.39 -17.06 -21.46
C VAL A 361 13.25 -16.53 -22.31
N LYS A 362 13.59 -15.76 -23.34
CA LYS A 362 12.68 -15.31 -24.38
C LYS A 362 13.12 -15.90 -25.71
N TYR A 363 12.14 -16.22 -26.54
CA TYR A 363 12.34 -16.76 -27.87
C TYR A 363 11.43 -16.06 -28.88
N GLN A 364 12.02 -15.51 -29.94
CA GLN A 364 11.31 -14.92 -31.06
C GLN A 364 10.78 -16.05 -31.97
N VAL A 365 9.49 -16.35 -31.88
CA VAL A 365 8.86 -17.43 -32.68
C VAL A 365 8.66 -16.99 -34.14
N THR A 366 8.25 -15.74 -34.32
CA THR A 366 8.09 -15.08 -35.62
C THR A 366 8.51 -13.62 -35.46
N GLN A 367 8.63 -12.83 -36.53
CA GLN A 367 8.93 -11.39 -36.43
C GLN A 367 7.93 -10.58 -35.58
N GLN A 368 6.74 -11.13 -35.31
CA GLN A 368 5.68 -10.47 -34.56
C GLN A 368 5.39 -11.16 -33.23
N THR A 369 5.83 -12.40 -33.03
CA THR A 369 5.48 -13.22 -31.86
C THR A 369 6.71 -13.58 -31.04
N GLU A 370 6.70 -13.19 -29.77
CA GLU A 370 7.68 -13.58 -28.76
C GLU A 370 7.00 -14.46 -27.71
N VAL A 371 7.72 -15.46 -27.20
CA VAL A 371 7.32 -16.22 -26.00
C VAL A 371 8.41 -16.15 -24.94
N GLY A 372 8.02 -16.09 -23.68
CA GLY A 372 8.92 -16.04 -22.53
C GLY A 372 8.62 -17.13 -21.52
N LEU A 373 9.65 -17.68 -20.88
CA LEU A 373 9.56 -18.54 -19.71
C LEU A 373 10.43 -17.98 -18.59
N TYR A 374 9.92 -17.98 -17.37
CA TYR A 374 10.55 -17.32 -16.23
C TYR A 374 10.44 -18.16 -14.98
N HIS A 375 11.47 -18.08 -14.14
CA HIS A 375 11.44 -18.59 -12.78
C HIS A 375 12.08 -17.60 -11.82
N LEU A 376 11.35 -17.22 -10.78
CA LEU A 376 11.80 -16.28 -9.75
C LEU A 376 11.70 -16.93 -8.36
N ARG A 377 12.67 -16.64 -7.50
CA ARG A 377 12.53 -16.74 -6.03
C ARG A 377 12.57 -15.33 -5.47
N TYR A 378 11.54 -14.89 -4.76
CA TYR A 378 11.46 -13.52 -4.22
C TYR A 378 10.88 -13.50 -2.81
N HIS A 379 10.85 -12.32 -2.20
CA HIS A 379 10.18 -12.08 -0.93
C HIS A 379 9.04 -11.10 -1.17
N SER A 380 7.91 -11.28 -0.50
CA SER A 380 6.76 -10.39 -0.64
C SER A 380 7.14 -8.99 -0.19
N THR A 381 6.81 -8.03 -1.03
CA THR A 381 6.93 -6.61 -0.73
C THR A 381 5.68 -6.09 -0.01
N LEU A 382 4.61 -6.88 0.06
CA LEU A 382 3.33 -6.50 0.64
C LEU A 382 3.32 -6.76 2.15
N PRO A 383 2.70 -5.87 2.94
CA PRO A 383 2.55 -6.05 4.38
C PRO A 383 1.41 -7.01 4.72
N ALA A 384 1.66 -7.95 5.65
CA ALA A 384 0.64 -8.88 6.13
C ALA A 384 0.52 -8.85 7.67
N PRO A 385 -0.60 -8.39 8.26
CA PRO A 385 -0.74 -8.30 9.71
C PRO A 385 -0.92 -9.67 10.37
N VAL A 386 -0.10 -9.97 11.38
CA VAL A 386 -0.14 -11.22 12.16
C VAL A 386 -0.40 -10.90 13.62
N PHE A 387 -1.48 -11.46 14.17
CA PHE A 387 -1.88 -11.25 15.56
C PHE A 387 -1.21 -12.24 16.52
N SER A 388 -0.76 -11.75 17.66
CA SER A 388 -0.29 -12.55 18.79
C SER A 388 -1.37 -12.63 19.87
N TYR A 389 -1.68 -13.84 20.34
CA TYR A 389 -2.77 -14.10 21.27
C TYR A 389 -2.27 -14.35 22.70
N GLY A 390 -2.93 -13.75 23.69
CA GLY A 390 -2.58 -13.85 25.10
C GLY A 390 -3.66 -13.30 26.02
N GLY A 391 -3.28 -12.91 27.23
CA GLY A 391 -4.16 -12.26 28.21
C GLY A 391 -4.20 -10.75 27.99
N ALA A 392 -5.23 -10.24 27.31
CA ALA A 392 -5.40 -8.81 27.14
C ALA A 392 -5.91 -8.18 28.46
N PRO A 393 -5.38 -7.02 28.89
CA PRO A 393 -5.77 -6.41 30.15
C PRO A 393 -7.21 -5.91 30.12
N LEU A 394 -8.02 -6.41 31.06
CA LEU A 394 -9.38 -5.93 31.34
C LEU A 394 -9.37 -4.80 32.39
N THR A 395 -8.37 -4.79 33.27
CA THR A 395 -8.14 -3.75 34.28
C THR A 395 -6.66 -3.37 34.31
N GLN A 396 -6.31 -2.30 35.02
CA GLN A 396 -4.92 -1.91 35.26
C GLN A 396 -4.47 -2.42 36.64
N ALA A 397 -3.17 -2.69 36.78
CA ALA A 397 -2.60 -3.05 38.08
C ALA A 397 -2.68 -1.84 39.04
N GLN A 398 -3.10 -2.08 40.29
CA GLN A 398 -3.25 -1.04 41.32
C GLN A 398 -2.48 -1.41 42.58
N GLY A 399 -1.25 -0.91 42.71
CA GLY A 399 -0.38 -1.25 43.83
C GLY A 399 -0.06 -2.75 43.87
N ALA A 400 -0.52 -3.45 44.91
CA ALA A 400 -0.36 -4.90 45.07
C ALA A 400 -1.43 -5.72 44.31
N ILE A 401 -2.45 -5.07 43.75
CA ILE A 401 -3.51 -5.74 42.98
C ILE A 401 -3.01 -5.97 41.54
N PRO A 402 -2.86 -7.22 41.09
CA PRO A 402 -2.48 -7.51 39.71
C PRO A 402 -3.62 -7.12 38.74
N ALA A 403 -3.26 -6.81 37.49
CA ALA A 403 -4.25 -6.58 36.45
C ALA A 403 -5.04 -7.86 36.14
N ILE A 404 -6.36 -7.73 36.06
CA ILE A 404 -7.24 -8.77 35.50
C ILE A 404 -7.11 -8.76 33.98
N THR A 405 -6.98 -9.94 33.40
CA THR A 405 -6.78 -10.20 31.98
C THR A 405 -7.87 -11.10 31.41
N THR A 406 -7.98 -11.16 30.07
CA THR A 406 -8.89 -12.11 29.41
C THR A 406 -8.59 -13.57 29.75
N THR A 407 -7.34 -13.91 30.06
CA THR A 407 -6.98 -15.28 30.45
C THR A 407 -7.53 -15.68 31.82
N ASP A 408 -7.83 -14.72 32.70
CA ASP A 408 -8.46 -14.99 34.00
C ASP A 408 -9.91 -15.45 33.86
N ILE A 409 -10.54 -15.16 32.72
CA ILE A 409 -11.85 -15.70 32.33
C ILE A 409 -11.72 -16.78 31.24
N GLY A 410 -10.55 -17.40 31.08
CA GLY A 410 -10.36 -18.51 30.15
C GLY A 410 -10.29 -18.13 28.66
N LEU A 411 -10.11 -16.84 28.35
CA LEU A 411 -10.12 -16.32 26.99
C LEU A 411 -8.73 -15.81 26.56
N LYS A 412 -8.26 -16.29 25.40
CA LYS A 412 -7.11 -15.68 24.71
C LYS A 412 -7.60 -14.68 23.67
N SER A 413 -7.09 -13.47 23.74
CA SER A 413 -7.40 -12.38 22.81
C SER A 413 -6.12 -11.86 22.16
N PRO A 414 -6.20 -11.19 21.00
CA PRO A 414 -5.06 -10.48 20.45
C PRO A 414 -4.50 -9.47 21.46
N THR A 415 -3.20 -9.53 21.70
CA THR A 415 -2.47 -8.67 22.65
C THR A 415 -1.47 -7.76 21.95
N SER A 416 -1.11 -8.11 20.72
CA SER A 416 -0.33 -7.29 19.80
C SER A 416 -0.49 -7.80 18.37
N TYR A 417 -0.05 -7.00 17.41
CA TYR A 417 0.12 -7.48 16.03
C TYR A 417 1.42 -6.96 15.43
N THR A 418 2.01 -7.76 14.54
CA THR A 418 3.20 -7.42 13.77
C THR A 418 2.87 -7.41 12.28
N ILE A 419 3.56 -6.61 11.48
CA ILE A 419 3.48 -6.70 10.02
C ILE A 419 4.57 -7.65 9.54
N HIS A 420 4.19 -8.77 8.94
CA HIS A 420 5.10 -9.75 8.37
C HIS A 420 5.20 -9.55 6.86
N HIS A 421 6.41 -9.68 6.35
CA HIS A 421 6.69 -9.78 4.92
C HIS A 421 7.21 -11.18 4.60
N PHE A 422 6.43 -11.96 3.86
CA PHE A 422 6.71 -13.38 3.62
C PHE A 422 7.95 -13.57 2.74
N ASP A 423 8.81 -14.50 3.10
CA ASP A 423 10.04 -14.81 2.38
C ASP A 423 9.89 -16.07 1.51
N GLY A 424 10.85 -16.30 0.60
CA GLY A 424 11.01 -17.55 -0.14
C GLY A 424 9.87 -17.96 -1.08
N ILE A 425 9.19 -17.00 -1.71
CA ILE A 425 8.12 -17.27 -2.68
C ILE A 425 8.75 -17.70 -4.00
N HIS A 426 8.28 -18.82 -4.57
CA HIS A 426 8.72 -19.30 -5.88
C HIS A 426 7.63 -18.96 -6.92
N MET A 427 8.04 -18.41 -8.04
CA MET A 427 7.16 -18.14 -9.18
C MET A 427 7.72 -18.82 -10.42
N THR A 428 6.85 -19.51 -11.15
CA THR A 428 7.11 -19.98 -12.50
C THR A 428 6.07 -19.35 -13.41
N ALA A 429 6.51 -18.74 -14.50
CA ALA A 429 5.63 -18.01 -15.39
C ALA A 429 5.98 -18.24 -16.86
N ALA A 430 4.97 -18.06 -17.71
CA ALA A 430 5.11 -18.00 -19.15
C ALA A 430 4.45 -16.71 -19.65
N SER A 431 5.01 -16.09 -20.68
CA SER A 431 4.40 -14.95 -21.36
C SER A 431 4.39 -15.16 -22.87
N PHE A 432 3.48 -14.47 -23.55
CA PHE A 432 3.55 -14.29 -24.99
C PHE A 432 3.18 -12.84 -25.33
N SER A 433 3.75 -12.34 -26.42
CA SER A 433 3.31 -11.11 -27.06
C SER A 433 3.26 -11.33 -28.56
N THR A 434 2.23 -10.78 -29.21
CA THR A 434 2.03 -10.91 -30.65
C THR A 434 1.31 -9.70 -31.24
N THR A 435 1.33 -9.58 -32.57
CA THR A 435 0.43 -8.66 -33.28
C THR A 435 -0.70 -9.47 -33.92
N LEU A 436 -1.94 -9.21 -33.52
CA LEU A 436 -3.13 -9.91 -34.01
C LEU A 436 -4.20 -8.89 -34.39
N LEU A 437 -4.72 -8.98 -35.63
CA LEU A 437 -5.79 -8.11 -36.15
C LEU A 437 -5.48 -6.59 -36.03
N GLY A 438 -4.20 -6.22 -36.14
CA GLY A 438 -3.74 -4.83 -36.00
C GLY A 438 -3.62 -4.33 -34.56
N ALA A 439 -3.87 -5.19 -33.56
CA ALA A 439 -3.61 -4.92 -32.15
C ALA A 439 -2.32 -5.61 -31.69
N SER A 440 -1.58 -4.98 -30.79
CA SER A 440 -0.58 -5.69 -29.98
C SER A 440 -1.33 -6.42 -28.88
N VAL A 441 -1.17 -7.74 -28.78
CA VAL A 441 -1.84 -8.60 -27.81
C VAL A 441 -0.76 -9.32 -27.02
N ALA A 442 -0.86 -9.28 -25.70
CA ALA A 442 0.09 -9.98 -24.84
C ALA A 442 -0.62 -10.62 -23.65
N GLY A 443 0.00 -11.64 -23.08
CA GLY A 443 -0.56 -12.32 -21.92
C GLY A 443 0.47 -13.10 -21.12
N GLU A 444 0.09 -13.38 -19.87
CA GLU A 444 0.91 -14.09 -18.90
C GLU A 444 0.13 -15.20 -18.22
N LEU A 445 0.83 -16.30 -17.93
CA LEU A 445 0.38 -17.36 -17.03
C LEU A 445 1.40 -17.47 -15.91
N VAL A 446 0.95 -17.27 -14.67
CA VAL A 446 1.83 -17.20 -13.51
C VAL A 446 1.37 -18.20 -12.47
N TYR A 447 2.29 -19.04 -11.98
CA TYR A 447 2.09 -19.90 -10.83
C TYR A 447 3.00 -19.44 -9.69
N ARG A 448 2.42 -19.18 -8.52
CA ARG A 448 3.12 -18.79 -7.29
C ARG A 448 2.97 -19.90 -6.25
N ASP A 449 4.08 -20.27 -5.62
CA ASP A 449 4.14 -21.18 -4.48
C ASP A 449 4.76 -20.48 -3.27
N GLY A 450 4.01 -20.46 -2.16
CA GLY A 450 4.41 -19.84 -0.91
C GLY A 450 4.02 -18.36 -0.76
N ILE A 451 3.22 -17.81 -1.68
CA ILE A 451 2.67 -16.43 -1.62
C ILE A 451 1.66 -16.32 -0.47
N GLU A 452 1.53 -15.15 0.15
CA GLU A 452 0.56 -14.93 1.23
C GLU A 452 -0.90 -14.91 0.76
N ALA A 453 -1.78 -15.45 1.60
CA ALA A 453 -3.24 -15.34 1.49
C ALA A 453 -3.86 -15.22 2.89
N LEU A 454 -5.06 -14.64 2.98
CA LEU A 454 -5.79 -14.55 4.23
C LEU A 454 -6.75 -15.73 4.42
N VAL A 455 -6.68 -16.35 5.60
CA VAL A 455 -7.57 -17.43 6.05
C VAL A 455 -8.26 -17.01 7.34
N ASP A 456 -9.57 -17.25 7.40
CA ASP A 456 -10.39 -16.98 8.59
C ASP A 456 -10.05 -17.99 9.69
N VAL A 457 -9.41 -17.54 10.77
CA VAL A 457 -9.21 -18.34 11.99
C VAL A 457 -10.19 -17.93 13.07
N ASN A 458 -10.69 -18.88 13.85
CA ASN A 458 -11.57 -18.58 14.98
C ASN A 458 -10.77 -17.95 16.13
N ALA A 459 -10.95 -16.65 16.36
CA ALA A 459 -10.32 -15.89 17.43
C ALA A 459 -11.18 -15.76 18.70
N GLY A 460 -12.13 -16.67 18.90
CA GLY A 460 -13.03 -16.64 20.06
C GLY A 460 -14.01 -15.48 19.98
N VAL A 461 -13.95 -14.57 20.96
CA VAL A 461 -14.88 -13.42 21.08
C VAL A 461 -14.79 -12.43 19.92
N LEU A 462 -13.66 -12.40 19.20
CA LEU A 462 -13.48 -11.56 18.02
C LEU A 462 -13.96 -12.24 16.73
N GLY A 463 -14.58 -13.42 16.83
CA GLY A 463 -15.06 -14.17 15.67
C GLY A 463 -13.93 -14.57 14.73
N PRO A 464 -14.22 -14.77 13.43
CA PRO A 464 -13.20 -15.07 12.44
C PRO A 464 -12.30 -13.85 12.18
N ILE A 465 -10.99 -13.98 12.40
CA ILE A 465 -9.99 -12.98 12.05
C ILE A 465 -9.24 -13.43 10.79
N PRO A 466 -9.17 -12.61 9.73
CA PRO A 466 -8.31 -12.86 8.58
C PRO A 466 -6.84 -12.95 9.03
N THR A 467 -6.23 -14.12 8.86
CA THR A 467 -4.85 -14.40 9.28
C THR A 467 -4.02 -14.82 8.08
N PRO A 468 -2.86 -14.16 7.83
CA PRO A 468 -1.97 -14.53 6.75
C PRO A 468 -1.40 -15.95 6.89
N THR A 469 -1.40 -16.69 5.79
CA THR A 469 -0.76 -18.00 5.64
C THR A 469 -0.14 -18.12 4.25
N ARG A 470 0.62 -19.18 4.00
CA ARG A 470 1.19 -19.47 2.67
C ARG A 470 0.16 -20.15 1.78
N ALA A 471 0.20 -19.81 0.50
CA ALA A 471 -0.72 -20.28 -0.52
C ALA A 471 0.00 -20.62 -1.81
N ARG A 472 -0.69 -21.44 -2.61
CA ARG A 472 -0.35 -21.71 -4.02
C ARG A 472 -1.42 -21.08 -4.88
N MET A 473 -1.03 -20.25 -5.84
CA MET A 473 -1.98 -19.50 -6.67
C MET A 473 -1.56 -19.52 -8.14
N SER A 474 -2.55 -19.64 -9.02
CA SER A 474 -2.38 -19.46 -10.46
C SER A 474 -3.05 -18.16 -10.87
N GLN A 475 -2.43 -17.44 -11.79
CA GLN A 475 -2.96 -16.22 -12.37
C GLN A 475 -2.80 -16.26 -13.89
N ALA A 476 -3.75 -15.66 -14.59
CA ALA A 476 -3.69 -15.42 -16.02
C ALA A 476 -4.06 -13.96 -16.29
N ASP A 477 -3.22 -13.26 -17.04
CA ASP A 477 -3.48 -11.90 -17.49
C ASP A 477 -3.47 -11.86 -19.02
N LEU A 478 -4.37 -11.09 -19.62
CA LEU A 478 -4.47 -10.90 -21.06
C LEU A 478 -4.74 -9.42 -21.34
N ASN A 479 -3.86 -8.80 -22.11
CA ASN A 479 -3.98 -7.40 -22.50
C ASN A 479 -3.90 -7.21 -24.02
N ALA A 480 -4.43 -6.07 -24.46
CA ALA A 480 -4.36 -5.63 -25.84
C ALA A 480 -4.21 -4.11 -25.94
N ILE A 481 -3.38 -3.68 -26.87
CA ILE A 481 -3.20 -2.28 -27.27
C ILE A 481 -3.59 -2.15 -28.74
N TYR A 482 -4.55 -1.28 -29.02
CA TYR A 482 -5.03 -0.99 -30.37
C TYR A 482 -4.99 0.50 -30.65
N LEU A 483 -4.42 0.88 -31.80
CA LEU A 483 -4.37 2.25 -32.25
C LEU A 483 -5.40 2.46 -33.35
N ILE A 484 -6.36 3.35 -33.10
CA ILE A 484 -7.34 3.79 -34.09
C ILE A 484 -6.72 4.94 -34.88
N ASN A 485 -6.77 4.80 -36.21
CA ASN A 485 -6.28 5.80 -37.16
C ASN A 485 -6.95 7.17 -36.98
N PRO A 486 -6.29 8.25 -37.46
CA PRO A 486 -6.85 9.59 -37.47
C PRO A 486 -8.27 9.62 -38.07
N GLY A 487 -9.18 10.32 -37.40
CA GLY A 487 -10.54 10.58 -37.84
C GLY A 487 -10.76 12.06 -38.14
N TYR A 488 -12.03 12.47 -38.27
CA TYR A 488 -12.35 13.88 -38.54
C TYR A 488 -12.13 14.79 -37.32
N PHE A 489 -12.22 14.24 -36.10
CA PHE A 489 -12.15 15.00 -34.85
C PHE A 489 -10.97 14.61 -33.94
N TRP A 490 -10.13 13.66 -34.36
CA TRP A 490 -9.00 13.16 -33.58
C TRP A 490 -7.85 12.75 -34.49
N ASP A 491 -6.61 12.92 -34.01
CA ASP A 491 -5.40 12.45 -34.72
C ASP A 491 -5.04 11.02 -34.35
N GLY A 492 -5.55 10.51 -33.24
CA GLY A 492 -5.41 9.11 -32.87
C GLY A 492 -6.22 8.79 -31.62
N ILE A 493 -6.66 7.53 -31.52
CA ILE A 493 -7.20 7.00 -30.27
C ILE A 493 -6.40 5.75 -29.93
N THR A 494 -5.75 5.75 -28.78
CA THR A 494 -5.11 4.56 -28.23
C THR A 494 -6.07 3.87 -27.28
N LEU A 495 -6.38 2.61 -27.53
CA LEU A 495 -7.15 1.75 -26.64
C LEU A 495 -6.22 0.72 -26.00
N VAL A 496 -6.24 0.64 -24.68
CA VAL A 496 -5.55 -0.37 -23.89
C VAL A 496 -6.59 -1.08 -23.04
N GLY A 497 -6.60 -2.40 -23.08
CA GLY A 497 -7.44 -3.23 -22.22
C GLY A 497 -6.62 -4.34 -21.57
N ASP A 498 -6.99 -4.73 -20.35
CA ASP A 498 -6.37 -5.81 -19.59
C ASP A 498 -7.43 -6.56 -18.78
N VAL A 499 -7.34 -7.89 -18.75
CA VAL A 499 -8.22 -8.77 -18.00
C VAL A 499 -7.36 -9.75 -17.22
N GLY A 500 -7.54 -9.75 -15.89
CA GLY A 500 -6.82 -10.63 -14.98
C GLY A 500 -7.76 -11.65 -14.33
N TYR A 501 -7.27 -12.88 -14.17
CA TYR A 501 -7.95 -13.96 -13.46
C TYR A 501 -7.00 -14.61 -12.45
N ILE A 502 -7.47 -14.80 -11.22
CA ILE A 502 -6.70 -15.39 -10.11
C ILE A 502 -7.45 -16.59 -9.56
N HIS A 503 -6.72 -17.68 -9.32
CA HIS A 503 -7.20 -18.93 -8.73
C HIS A 503 -6.30 -19.37 -7.57
N VAL A 504 -6.88 -19.60 -6.39
CA VAL A 504 -6.17 -20.22 -5.27
C VAL A 504 -6.18 -21.74 -5.42
N ASN A 505 -5.01 -22.33 -5.68
CA ASN A 505 -4.83 -23.77 -5.80
C ASN A 505 -4.91 -24.46 -4.43
N GLY A 506 -4.38 -23.83 -3.38
CA GLY A 506 -4.42 -24.32 -2.00
C GLY A 506 -3.79 -23.35 -1.01
N VAL A 507 -4.11 -23.53 0.27
CA VAL A 507 -3.56 -22.74 1.38
C VAL A 507 -3.07 -23.65 2.49
N ASP A 508 -2.04 -23.21 3.21
CA ASP A 508 -1.52 -23.92 4.37
C ASP A 508 -2.45 -23.67 5.57
N PRO A 509 -2.75 -24.72 6.36
CA PRO A 509 -3.59 -24.58 7.54
C PRO A 509 -2.93 -23.65 8.56
N VAL A 510 -3.73 -22.73 9.11
CA VAL A 510 -3.27 -21.81 10.15
C VAL A 510 -4.16 -21.92 11.38
N SER A 511 -3.54 -21.91 12.55
CA SER A 511 -4.23 -21.95 13.84
C SER A 511 -4.50 -20.55 14.37
N GLY A 512 -5.62 -20.40 15.09
CA GLY A 512 -5.91 -19.21 15.87
C GLY A 512 -5.29 -19.30 17.28
N PRO A 513 -5.94 -18.71 18.32
CA PRO A 513 -5.47 -18.79 19.70
C PRO A 513 -5.42 -20.21 20.28
N ASP A 514 -6.24 -21.12 19.75
CA ASP A 514 -6.18 -22.55 20.04
C ASP A 514 -5.34 -23.26 18.97
N PRO A 515 -4.13 -23.75 19.30
CA PRO A 515 -3.27 -24.42 18.33
C PRO A 515 -3.87 -25.73 17.80
N ALA A 516 -4.83 -26.34 18.51
CA ALA A 516 -5.49 -27.57 18.09
C ALA A 516 -6.54 -27.34 16.98
N VAL A 517 -6.95 -26.09 16.75
CA VAL A 517 -7.98 -25.74 15.77
C VAL A 517 -7.34 -24.96 14.62
N THR A 518 -7.15 -25.65 13.49
CA THR A 518 -6.66 -25.05 12.24
C THR A 518 -7.78 -24.73 11.27
N SER A 519 -7.60 -23.70 10.45
CA SER A 519 -8.49 -23.36 9.33
C SER A 519 -7.74 -23.32 8.02
N THR A 520 -8.45 -23.65 6.93
CA THR A 520 -8.04 -23.43 5.53
C THR A 520 -9.11 -22.61 4.78
N LYS A 521 -10.08 -22.07 5.50
CA LYS A 521 -11.18 -21.29 4.92
C LYS A 521 -10.67 -19.90 4.54
N LEU A 522 -10.55 -19.64 3.24
CA LEU A 522 -10.16 -18.33 2.72
C LEU A 522 -11.08 -17.22 3.25
N SER A 523 -10.49 -16.09 3.65
CA SER A 523 -11.22 -14.87 3.99
C SER A 523 -11.85 -14.23 2.75
N TYR A 524 -11.19 -14.39 1.59
CA TYR A 524 -11.62 -13.89 0.29
C TYR A 524 -11.96 -15.03 -0.69
N SER A 525 -12.20 -14.69 -1.95
CA SER A 525 -12.70 -15.66 -2.93
C SER A 525 -11.57 -16.53 -3.49
N LYS A 526 -11.88 -17.82 -3.72
CA LYS A 526 -10.97 -18.76 -4.38
C LYS A 526 -10.65 -18.34 -5.81
N ASN A 527 -11.65 -17.79 -6.50
CA ASN A 527 -11.54 -17.24 -7.85
C ASN A 527 -11.84 -15.75 -7.80
N ALA A 528 -11.09 -14.95 -8.56
CA ALA A 528 -11.43 -13.56 -8.80
C ALA A 528 -11.04 -13.14 -10.22
N THR A 529 -11.82 -12.21 -10.79
CA THR A 529 -11.60 -11.67 -12.13
C THR A 529 -11.76 -10.16 -12.09
N ALA A 530 -10.85 -9.43 -12.74
CA ALA A 530 -10.94 -7.99 -12.93
C ALA A 530 -10.66 -7.60 -14.38
N ALA A 531 -11.11 -6.40 -14.76
CA ALA A 531 -10.80 -5.80 -16.04
C ALA A 531 -10.44 -4.32 -15.86
N ALA A 532 -9.50 -3.86 -16.69
CA ALA A 532 -9.05 -2.50 -16.77
C ALA A 532 -9.02 -2.02 -18.22
N MET A 533 -9.30 -0.74 -18.43
CA MET A 533 -9.28 -0.08 -19.72
C MET A 533 -8.70 1.32 -19.58
N LEU A 534 -7.91 1.73 -20.57
CA LEU A 534 -7.52 3.12 -20.83
C LEU A 534 -7.81 3.42 -22.30
N ALA A 535 -8.55 4.49 -22.55
CA ALA A 535 -8.73 5.06 -23.87
C ALA A 535 -8.18 6.49 -23.87
N THR A 536 -7.25 6.79 -24.75
CA THR A 536 -6.67 8.14 -24.88
C THR A 536 -6.95 8.66 -26.28
N MET A 537 -7.69 9.78 -26.36
CA MET A 537 -7.91 10.50 -27.61
C MET A 537 -6.96 11.68 -27.70
N ASP A 538 -6.17 11.75 -28.77
CA ASP A 538 -5.21 12.81 -29.01
C ASP A 538 -5.65 13.71 -30.18
N ILE A 539 -5.54 15.02 -29.97
CA ILE A 539 -5.79 16.07 -30.95
C ILE A 539 -4.58 17.01 -30.93
N ARG A 540 -3.83 17.03 -32.02
CA ARG A 540 -2.60 17.80 -32.17
C ARG A 540 -2.91 19.20 -32.67
N ASN A 541 -2.14 20.17 -32.18
CA ASN A 541 -2.23 21.56 -32.62
C ASN A 541 -3.67 22.13 -32.58
N ILE A 542 -4.45 21.80 -31.55
CA ILE A 542 -5.81 22.35 -31.33
C ILE A 542 -5.79 23.88 -31.26
N PHE A 543 -4.72 24.42 -30.70
CA PHE A 543 -4.27 25.79 -30.87
C PHE A 543 -2.78 25.78 -31.24
N GLN A 544 -2.26 26.90 -31.76
CA GLN A 544 -0.86 26.97 -32.20
C GLN A 544 0.12 26.53 -31.09
N GLY A 545 0.78 25.39 -31.32
CA GLY A 545 1.78 24.81 -30.43
C GLY A 545 1.22 24.10 -29.20
N TRP A 546 -0.11 23.88 -29.15
CA TRP A 546 -0.82 23.18 -28.09
C TRP A 546 -1.47 21.91 -28.61
N ASP A 547 -1.18 20.80 -27.94
CA ASP A 547 -1.83 19.51 -28.15
C ASP A 547 -2.83 19.26 -27.02
N LEU A 548 -3.91 18.56 -27.32
CA LEU A 548 -4.93 18.12 -26.38
C LEU A 548 -4.96 16.58 -26.33
N SER A 549 -4.94 16.03 -25.13
CA SER A 549 -5.12 14.60 -24.87
C SER A 549 -6.25 14.39 -23.86
N ILE A 550 -7.19 13.51 -24.18
CA ILE A 550 -8.36 13.17 -23.36
C ILE A 550 -8.26 11.69 -22.95
N PRO A 551 -7.66 11.39 -21.78
CA PRO A 551 -7.64 10.04 -21.22
C PRO A 551 -8.95 9.71 -20.48
N LEU A 552 -9.48 8.53 -20.75
CA LEU A 552 -10.58 7.88 -20.04
C LEU A 552 -10.07 6.55 -19.48
N THR A 553 -10.16 6.36 -18.16
CA THR A 553 -9.88 5.06 -17.54
C THR A 553 -11.13 4.44 -16.95
N PHE A 554 -11.18 3.11 -16.93
CA PHE A 554 -12.18 2.37 -16.20
C PHE A 554 -11.58 1.06 -15.69
N GLN A 555 -11.83 0.73 -14.43
CA GLN A 555 -11.38 -0.51 -13.79
C GLN A 555 -12.53 -1.11 -12.99
N THR A 556 -12.66 -2.42 -13.00
CA THR A 556 -13.70 -3.12 -12.24
C THR A 556 -13.26 -4.51 -11.82
N VAL A 557 -13.69 -4.92 -10.63
CA VAL A 557 -13.76 -6.34 -10.28
C VAL A 557 -15.05 -6.90 -10.87
N ILE A 558 -14.91 -7.90 -11.73
CA ILE A 558 -16.02 -8.58 -12.41
C ILE A 558 -16.61 -9.66 -11.50
N ASN A 559 -15.75 -10.41 -10.81
CA ASN A 559 -16.16 -11.51 -9.95
C ASN A 559 -15.19 -11.72 -8.79
N GLY A 560 -15.74 -12.05 -7.62
CA GLY A 560 -14.95 -12.42 -6.43
C GLY A 560 -14.29 -11.25 -5.72
N HIS A 561 -13.58 -11.56 -4.65
CA HIS A 561 -12.63 -10.71 -3.94
C HIS A 561 -11.29 -11.45 -4.03
N SER A 562 -10.24 -10.82 -4.58
CA SER A 562 -8.95 -11.51 -4.80
C SER A 562 -8.33 -11.99 -3.48
N SER A 563 -7.93 -13.26 -3.42
CA SER A 563 -7.11 -13.77 -2.29
C SER A 563 -5.62 -13.47 -2.46
N LEU A 564 -5.18 -13.05 -3.65
CA LEU A 564 -3.86 -12.47 -3.88
C LEU A 564 -3.94 -10.99 -3.49
N LEU A 565 -3.28 -10.62 -2.39
CA LEU A 565 -3.22 -9.24 -1.92
C LEU A 565 -2.56 -8.36 -3.00
N GLY A 566 -3.16 -7.22 -3.34
CA GLY A 566 -2.68 -6.34 -4.42
C GLY A 566 -2.73 -6.95 -5.82
N GLY A 567 -3.35 -8.12 -6.01
CA GLY A 567 -3.37 -8.83 -7.30
C GLY A 567 -4.00 -8.03 -8.45
N PHE A 568 -5.01 -7.20 -8.13
CA PHE A 568 -5.67 -6.30 -9.09
C PHE A 568 -5.38 -4.81 -8.83
N GLY A 569 -4.19 -4.50 -8.32
CA GLY A 569 -3.76 -3.12 -8.08
C GLY A 569 -4.58 -2.46 -6.98
N SER A 570 -5.20 -1.32 -7.30
CA SER A 570 -6.01 -0.52 -6.37
C SER A 570 -7.43 -1.05 -6.14
N LEU A 571 -7.88 -2.05 -6.90
CA LEU A 571 -9.21 -2.64 -6.72
C LEU A 571 -9.24 -3.47 -5.44
N ALA A 572 -10.08 -3.06 -4.49
CA ALA A 572 -10.07 -3.59 -3.14
C ALA A 572 -10.91 -4.86 -2.99
N GLY A 573 -12.06 -4.98 -3.67
CA GLY A 573 -12.97 -6.10 -3.43
C GLY A 573 -14.16 -6.24 -4.38
N ARG A 574 -15.22 -6.88 -3.90
CA ARG A 574 -16.35 -7.28 -4.77
C ARG A 574 -17.09 -6.07 -5.33
N ASN A 575 -17.30 -6.11 -6.65
CA ASN A 575 -17.97 -5.06 -7.42
C ASN A 575 -17.29 -3.69 -7.30
N ASP A 576 -16.02 -3.65 -6.90
CA ASP A 576 -15.26 -2.40 -6.84
C ASP A 576 -15.00 -1.88 -8.25
N ARG A 577 -15.20 -0.58 -8.43
CA ARG A 577 -15.29 0.08 -9.74
C ARG A 577 -14.78 1.49 -9.66
N HIS A 578 -13.78 1.80 -10.47
CA HIS A 578 -13.17 3.12 -10.56
C HIS A 578 -13.20 3.59 -12.01
N GLY A 579 -13.25 4.90 -12.22
CA GLY A 579 -13.06 5.48 -13.54
C GLY A 579 -12.53 6.90 -13.44
N SER A 580 -11.85 7.36 -14.48
CA SER A 580 -11.34 8.73 -14.53
C SER A 580 -11.54 9.34 -15.89
N LEU A 581 -11.85 10.63 -15.94
CA LEU A 581 -11.81 11.42 -17.17
C LEU A 581 -10.83 12.58 -16.98
N GLY A 582 -9.87 12.70 -17.88
CA GLY A 582 -8.88 13.77 -17.89
C GLY A 582 -8.93 14.61 -19.16
N VAL A 583 -8.40 15.83 -19.05
CA VAL A 583 -8.13 16.74 -20.15
C VAL A 583 -6.73 17.30 -19.93
N THR A 584 -5.82 17.03 -20.86
CA THR A 584 -4.42 17.46 -20.79
C THR A 584 -4.07 18.33 -21.98
N PHE A 585 -3.70 19.58 -21.71
CA PHE A 585 -3.11 20.48 -22.70
C PHE A 585 -1.60 20.46 -22.58
N THR A 586 -0.89 20.17 -23.66
CA THR A 586 0.59 20.15 -23.69
C THR A 586 1.11 21.15 -24.70
N ARG A 587 2.01 22.03 -24.26
CA ARG A 587 2.66 23.04 -25.11
C ARG A 587 4.11 22.65 -25.38
N TYR A 588 4.46 22.55 -26.66
CA TYR A 588 5.82 22.24 -27.13
C TYR A 588 6.47 21.04 -26.42
N GLN A 589 5.68 20.05 -26.00
CA GLN A 589 6.14 18.85 -25.27
C GLN A 589 6.90 19.14 -23.95
N ARG A 590 6.81 20.36 -23.42
CA ARG A 590 7.52 20.76 -22.19
C ARG A 590 6.60 21.13 -21.05
N LEU A 591 5.53 21.87 -21.35
CA LEU A 591 4.57 22.37 -20.35
C LEU A 591 3.23 21.67 -20.54
N SER A 592 2.79 20.93 -19.52
CA SER A 592 1.50 20.24 -19.53
C SER A 592 0.59 20.75 -18.41
N PHE A 593 -0.67 21.00 -18.73
CA PHE A 593 -1.75 21.29 -17.80
C PHE A 593 -2.78 20.18 -17.89
N ASN A 594 -3.01 19.48 -16.78
CA ASN A 594 -3.99 18.43 -16.66
C ASN A 594 -5.08 18.84 -15.68
N LEU A 595 -6.33 18.58 -16.06
CA LEU A 595 -7.50 18.58 -15.19
C LEU A 595 -8.14 17.20 -15.27
N SER A 596 -8.47 16.58 -14.15
CA SER A 596 -9.13 15.29 -14.13
C SER A 596 -10.19 15.16 -13.04
N TYR A 597 -11.16 14.29 -13.30
CA TYR A 597 -12.15 13.83 -12.35
C TYR A 597 -11.98 12.32 -12.17
N ASN A 598 -11.81 11.88 -10.93
CA ASN A 598 -11.75 10.47 -10.54
C ASN A 598 -13.04 10.11 -9.83
N ALA A 599 -13.69 9.05 -10.31
CA ALA A 599 -14.98 8.56 -9.85
C ALA A 599 -14.85 7.14 -9.29
N TYR A 600 -15.43 6.91 -8.12
CA TYR A 600 -15.51 5.62 -7.46
C TYR A 600 -16.99 5.23 -7.34
N PHE A 601 -17.36 4.10 -7.93
CA PHE A 601 -18.77 3.80 -8.17
C PHE A 601 -19.35 2.81 -7.14
N GLY A 602 -20.63 3.02 -6.82
CA GLY A 602 -21.42 2.09 -6.00
C GLY A 602 -21.49 2.47 -4.52
N PRO A 603 -22.22 1.70 -3.70
CA PRO A 603 -22.35 2.01 -2.29
C PRO A 603 -21.07 1.66 -1.53
N ALA A 604 -20.56 2.62 -0.75
CA ALA A 604 -19.38 2.42 0.09
C ALA A 604 -19.55 1.26 1.08
N ASP A 605 -18.50 0.45 1.17
CA ASP A 605 -18.41 -0.70 2.06
C ASP A 605 -16.95 -0.86 2.49
N TYR A 606 -16.67 -0.81 3.78
CA TYR A 606 -15.31 -0.82 4.32
C TYR A 606 -14.49 -2.08 3.98
N THR A 607 -15.11 -3.17 3.51
CA THR A 607 -14.41 -4.40 3.12
C THR A 607 -14.26 -4.54 1.62
N ASP A 608 -15.34 -4.35 0.86
CA ASP A 608 -15.38 -4.65 -0.57
C ASP A 608 -15.22 -3.41 -1.45
N ARG A 609 -15.57 -2.21 -0.98
CA ARG A 609 -15.53 -0.93 -1.73
C ARG A 609 -15.16 0.26 -0.80
N PRO A 610 -13.97 0.23 -0.18
CA PRO A 610 -13.55 1.24 0.79
C PRO A 610 -13.19 2.59 0.15
N LEU A 611 -13.07 2.67 -1.17
CA LEU A 611 -12.78 3.91 -1.90
C LEU A 611 -14.03 4.55 -2.53
N ALA A 612 -15.21 3.92 -2.42
CA ALA A 612 -16.42 4.32 -3.15
C ALA A 612 -17.08 5.65 -2.69
N ASP A 613 -16.47 6.34 -1.72
CA ASP A 613 -16.84 7.71 -1.33
C ASP A 613 -15.68 8.71 -1.54
N ARG A 614 -14.71 8.39 -2.41
CA ARG A 614 -13.48 9.17 -2.61
C ARG A 614 -13.38 9.90 -3.93
N ASP A 615 -14.51 10.23 -4.55
CA ASP A 615 -14.56 11.08 -5.75
C ASP A 615 -13.74 12.36 -5.53
N ASN A 616 -12.90 12.67 -6.52
CA ASN A 616 -12.02 13.83 -6.43
C ASN A 616 -11.80 14.49 -7.78
N VAL A 617 -11.55 15.79 -7.72
CA VAL A 617 -11.10 16.59 -8.86
C VAL A 617 -9.65 16.97 -8.64
N SER A 618 -8.83 16.90 -9.69
CA SER A 618 -7.42 17.21 -9.61
C SER A 618 -6.90 18.05 -10.75
N VAL A 619 -5.88 18.85 -10.45
CA VAL A 619 -5.11 19.65 -11.39
C VAL A 619 -3.64 19.31 -11.23
N ALA A 620 -2.95 19.09 -12.35
CA ALA A 620 -1.50 18.94 -12.37
C ALA A 620 -0.87 19.83 -13.44
N ILE A 621 0.23 20.48 -13.09
CA ILE A 621 1.05 21.28 -14.00
C ILE A 621 2.44 20.66 -14.01
N LYS A 622 2.91 20.22 -15.17
CA LYS A 622 4.26 19.67 -15.35
C LYS A 622 5.09 20.55 -16.26
N TYR A 623 6.36 20.72 -15.92
CA TYR A 623 7.33 21.41 -16.75
C TYR A 623 8.65 20.62 -16.83
N GLY A 624 9.05 20.25 -18.05
CA GLY A 624 10.38 19.72 -18.36
C GLY A 624 11.36 20.86 -18.67
N PHE A 625 12.44 20.92 -17.89
CA PHE A 625 13.38 22.05 -17.79
C PHE A 625 14.53 22.03 -18.74
#